data_AF-A0A928HA28-F1
#
_entry.id   AF-A0A928HA28-F1
#
_cell.length_a   1.000
_cell.length_b   1.000
_cell.length_c   1.000
_cell.angle_alpha   90.00
_cell.angle_beta   90.00
_cell.angle_gamma   90.00
#
_symmetry.space_group_name_H-M   'P 1'
#
loop_
_entity.id
_entity.type
_entity.pdbx_description
1 polymer ?
#
loop_
_entity_poly.entity_id
_entity_poly.type
_entity_poly.pdbx_seq_one_letter_code
_entity_poly.pdbx_strand_id
1 'polypeptide(L)'
;MQKSIWRTELRRGERGQVLILGIVALIILLLAIFSLFDIQNLIRGKIKAQAAVDSAAIAGANWQRHTLNLVGELNMIKATTLLIDEDIFGIGENSDTFLEVQHRDDEEPVNDKQRLQQLSQASDLISQMQYRALFICPLIGVGAAQAAAKNNGLSSYENFGKAVAMQNSMLAGSDERSHLYDFFKEDEYCSQHLYGFQWHVPYLNMLTVLLHQQGKGGLGFAVMPSGEMIGAPSLYTDPPSNPDFARYLGSKMFYEAVRGDDFCYLRTLLLSNFSSKWWGNIKVKQNTNFPKESEYLPVRVKIAASSAETYDLIADYGVLEELLKRTGKDITPLKKKFDWNEPVYDEEGNTVVSDERDGKLNPLPAIDWAFYKEEWIDYNKNVTRHWERYLDGTFKQEAAYYSGAVARMDAFFSPKLLFTNRSGEKRQFSDAVEGYKGSGRYVNRLRTAESILQASPPTIHAYALAKPFGKLQIDKKFAPPHYSSMVLPVFSETALIPVALENPGMNPLADINWYLFLLNYMPALGNANTLDSIPQDLQRQFRHYHSLLKKVDDPAWRQFGIDWLERPLGYDEDGNVILRQKDRCNYWPSGNNGDCGIRTMPAAKF
;
A
#
# COMPACT_ATOMS: atom_id res chain seq x y z
N MET A 1 61.98 -46.96 65.35
CA MET A 1 61.11 -47.85 64.54
C MET A 1 59.67 -47.45 64.78
N GLN A 2 58.75 -47.24 63.84
CA GLN A 2 58.76 -46.88 62.41
C GLN A 2 57.31 -46.41 62.16
N LYS A 3 57.11 -45.15 61.75
CA LYS A 3 55.80 -44.57 61.39
C LYS A 3 55.34 -45.20 60.06
N SER A 4 54.16 -45.84 60.03
CA SER A 4 53.52 -46.27 58.78
C SER A 4 52.68 -45.10 58.21
N ILE A 5 53.19 -44.49 57.16
CA ILE A 5 52.50 -43.49 56.34
C ILE A 5 51.66 -44.25 55.29
N TRP A 6 50.35 -44.05 55.32
CA TRP A 6 49.45 -44.46 54.23
C TRP A 6 49.74 -43.61 52.99
N ARG A 7 50.30 -44.23 51.94
CA ARG A 7 50.37 -43.65 50.59
C ARG A 7 49.01 -43.80 49.93
N THR A 8 48.28 -42.69 49.77
CA THR A 8 47.24 -42.57 48.74
C THR A 8 47.90 -42.39 47.38
N GLU A 9 47.97 -43.47 46.60
CA GLU A 9 48.32 -43.43 45.19
C GLU A 9 47.18 -42.78 44.39
N LEU A 10 47.32 -41.48 44.10
CA LEU A 10 46.51 -40.82 43.09
C LEU A 10 46.87 -41.40 41.71
N ARG A 11 45.94 -42.17 41.13
CA ARG A 11 46.01 -42.72 39.77
C ARG A 11 46.34 -41.61 38.76
N ARG A 12 47.47 -41.76 38.06
CA ARG A 12 47.97 -40.85 37.00
C ARG A 12 47.06 -40.72 35.76
N GLY A 13 45.89 -41.37 35.71
CA GLY A 13 44.98 -41.38 34.55
C GLY A 13 43.93 -40.26 34.49
N GLU A 14 43.66 -39.54 35.59
CA GLU A 14 42.55 -38.56 35.66
C GLU A 14 42.98 -37.10 35.42
N ARG A 15 44.29 -36.80 35.39
CA ARG A 15 44.81 -35.44 35.19
C ARG A 15 44.58 -34.88 33.78
N GLY A 16 44.35 -35.74 32.78
CA GLY A 16 44.00 -35.32 31.42
C GLY A 16 42.52 -34.94 31.24
N GLN A 17 41.61 -35.59 31.98
CA GLN A 17 40.17 -35.35 31.86
C GLN A 17 39.73 -33.99 32.42
N VAL A 18 40.33 -33.54 33.53
CA VAL A 18 40.01 -32.22 34.12
C VAL A 18 40.43 -31.08 33.20
N LEU A 19 41.57 -31.22 32.50
CA LEU A 19 42.04 -30.23 31.54
C LEU A 19 41.15 -30.19 30.28
N ILE A 20 40.68 -31.34 29.81
CA ILE A 20 39.71 -31.42 28.70
C ILE A 20 38.38 -30.76 29.10
N LEU A 21 37.85 -31.06 30.29
CA LEU A 21 36.62 -30.44 30.80
C LEU A 21 36.78 -28.92 30.97
N GLY A 22 37.94 -28.45 31.45
CA GLY A 22 38.25 -27.02 31.57
C GLY A 22 38.29 -26.30 30.22
N ILE A 23 38.92 -26.90 29.21
CA ILE A 23 38.98 -26.34 27.85
C ILE A 23 37.58 -26.35 27.21
N VAL A 24 36.83 -27.44 27.33
CA VAL A 24 35.46 -27.54 26.81
C VAL A 24 34.56 -26.51 27.49
N ALA A 25 34.64 -26.36 28.81
CA ALA A 25 33.89 -25.35 29.55
C ALA A 25 34.25 -23.92 29.11
N LEU A 26 35.54 -23.63 28.89
CA LEU A 26 35.98 -22.32 28.40
C LEU A 26 35.49 -22.03 26.98
N ILE A 27 35.50 -23.03 26.10
CA ILE A 27 34.93 -22.92 24.74
C ILE A 27 33.43 -22.66 24.82
N ILE A 28 32.70 -23.41 25.65
CA ILE A 28 31.25 -23.20 25.85
C ILE A 28 30.98 -21.79 26.37
N LEU A 29 31.77 -21.30 27.33
CA LEU A 29 31.60 -19.97 27.91
C LEU A 29 31.88 -18.88 26.87
N LEU A 30 32.92 -19.04 26.07
CA LEU A 30 33.26 -18.13 24.98
C LEU A 30 32.20 -18.12 23.87
N LEU A 31 31.63 -19.28 23.53
CA LEU A 31 30.47 -19.37 22.64
C LEU A 31 29.25 -18.67 23.23
N ALA A 32 28.96 -18.87 24.51
CA ALA A 32 27.86 -18.21 25.20
C ALA A 32 28.01 -16.69 25.21
N ILE A 33 29.23 -16.17 25.43
CA ILE A 33 29.52 -14.73 25.34
C ILE A 33 29.22 -14.20 23.94
N PHE A 34 29.71 -14.86 22.88
CA PHE A 34 29.44 -14.43 21.52
C PHE A 34 27.95 -14.49 21.18
N SER A 35 27.23 -15.52 21.65
CA SER A 35 25.78 -15.61 21.47
C SER A 35 25.05 -14.46 22.17
N LEU A 36 25.47 -14.07 23.37
CA LEU A 36 24.90 -12.92 24.08
C LEU A 36 25.13 -11.60 23.32
N PHE A 37 26.34 -11.39 22.78
CA PHE A 37 26.62 -10.20 21.96
C PHE A 37 25.77 -10.15 20.69
N ASP A 38 25.58 -11.27 20.01
CA ASP A 38 24.76 -11.33 18.80
C ASP A 38 23.27 -11.12 19.09
N ILE A 39 22.75 -11.69 20.19
CA ILE A 39 21.38 -11.41 20.66
C ILE A 39 21.20 -9.92 20.98
N GLN A 40 22.16 -9.32 21.70
CA GLN A 40 22.11 -7.90 22.05
C GLN A 40 22.15 -7.00 20.81
N ASN A 41 23.00 -7.32 19.83
CA ASN A 41 23.07 -6.58 18.57
C ASN A 41 21.77 -6.71 17.77
N LEU A 42 21.16 -7.90 17.76
CA LEU A 42 19.88 -8.13 17.11
C LEU A 42 18.73 -7.35 17.77
N ILE A 43 18.65 -7.36 19.11
CA ILE A 43 17.65 -6.59 19.87
C ILE A 43 17.81 -5.09 19.62
N ARG A 44 19.03 -4.56 19.72
CA ARG A 44 19.32 -3.14 19.45
C ARG A 44 18.98 -2.77 18.01
N GLY A 45 19.34 -3.62 17.05
CA GLY A 45 18.98 -3.45 15.65
C GLY A 45 17.47 -3.38 15.44
N LYS A 46 16.71 -4.27 16.09
CA LYS A 46 15.25 -4.28 16.01
C LYS A 46 14.61 -3.04 16.63
N ILE A 47 15.02 -2.63 17.83
CA ILE A 47 14.50 -1.42 18.49
C ILE A 47 14.76 -0.19 17.63
N LYS A 48 15.99 -0.07 17.11
CA LYS A 48 16.39 1.03 16.24
C LYS A 48 15.59 1.07 14.94
N ALA A 49 15.41 -0.08 14.29
CA ALA A 49 14.62 -0.20 13.09
C ALA A 49 13.15 0.17 13.35
N GLN A 50 12.57 -0.29 14.46
CA GLN A 50 11.19 0.03 14.85
C GLN A 50 11.00 1.53 15.11
N ALA A 51 11.85 2.14 15.94
CA ALA A 51 11.78 3.58 16.22
C ALA A 51 11.91 4.42 14.93
N ALA A 52 12.76 3.99 14.00
CA ALA A 52 12.90 4.66 12.71
C ALA A 52 11.64 4.55 11.85
N VAL A 53 11.05 3.37 11.68
CA VAL A 53 9.79 3.24 10.91
C VAL A 53 8.62 3.93 11.58
N ASP A 54 8.52 3.91 12.91
CA ASP A 54 7.49 4.61 13.68
C ASP A 54 7.55 6.12 13.42
N SER A 55 8.75 6.71 13.56
CA SER A 55 8.97 8.14 13.30
C SER A 55 8.70 8.52 11.84
N ALA A 56 9.09 7.66 10.90
CA ALA A 56 8.88 7.87 9.49
C ALA A 56 7.40 7.79 9.11
N ALA A 57 6.66 6.83 9.68
CA ALA A 57 5.23 6.68 9.45
C ALA A 57 4.47 7.91 9.96
N ILE A 58 4.77 8.37 11.18
CA ILE A 58 4.19 9.60 11.75
C ILE A 58 4.52 10.81 10.86
N ALA A 59 5.77 10.95 10.40
CA ALA A 59 6.17 12.04 9.51
C ALA A 59 5.39 12.01 8.19
N GLY A 60 5.24 10.83 7.57
CA GLY A 60 4.43 10.64 6.37
C GLY A 60 2.95 10.99 6.59
N ALA A 61 2.35 10.49 7.67
CA ALA A 61 0.97 10.78 8.02
C ALA A 61 0.74 12.27 8.34
N ASN A 62 1.72 12.95 8.93
CA ASN A 62 1.66 14.39 9.16
C ASN A 62 1.60 15.17 7.86
N TRP A 63 2.38 14.78 6.85
CA TRP A 63 2.30 15.41 5.54
C TRP A 63 1.00 15.08 4.81
N GLN A 64 0.46 13.87 4.94
CA GLN A 64 -0.90 13.56 4.46
C GLN A 64 -1.95 14.46 5.13
N ARG A 65 -1.86 14.66 6.46
CA ARG A 65 -2.71 15.58 7.23
C ARG A 65 -2.64 17.00 6.67
N HIS A 66 -1.43 17.53 6.50
CA HIS A 66 -1.21 18.87 5.97
C HIS A 66 -1.72 19.01 4.54
N THR A 67 -1.56 17.98 3.70
CA THR A 67 -2.08 17.95 2.34
C THR A 67 -3.60 18.01 2.33
N LEU A 68 -4.27 17.20 3.17
CA LEU A 68 -5.73 17.20 3.29
C LEU A 68 -6.28 18.54 3.76
N ASN A 69 -5.64 19.16 4.77
CA ASN A 69 -6.05 20.48 5.23
C ASN A 69 -5.81 21.56 4.18
N LEU A 70 -4.66 21.55 3.49
CA LEU A 70 -4.38 22.52 2.42
C LEU A 70 -5.40 22.40 1.28
N VAL A 71 -5.73 21.19 0.85
CA VAL A 71 -6.75 20.96 -0.18
C VAL A 71 -8.14 21.41 0.30
N GLY A 72 -8.46 21.16 1.58
CA GLY A 72 -9.69 21.66 2.20
C GLY A 72 -9.75 23.18 2.32
N GLU A 73 -8.65 23.84 2.66
CA GLU A 73 -8.51 25.30 2.66
C GLU A 73 -8.71 25.86 1.25
N LEU A 74 -8.14 25.22 0.22
CA LEU A 74 -8.35 25.59 -1.17
C LEU A 74 -9.81 25.39 -1.63
N ASN A 75 -10.51 24.38 -1.12
CA ASN A 75 -11.96 24.26 -1.31
C ASN A 75 -12.69 25.46 -0.68
N MET A 76 -12.32 25.86 0.54
CA MET A 76 -12.95 27.02 1.19
C MET A 76 -12.67 28.32 0.43
N ILE A 77 -11.43 28.53 -0.03
CA ILE A 77 -11.06 29.69 -0.86
C ILE A 77 -11.87 29.69 -2.16
N LYS A 78 -11.97 28.54 -2.83
CA LYS A 78 -12.78 28.38 -4.04
C LYS A 78 -14.26 28.75 -3.79
N ALA A 79 -14.83 28.30 -2.68
CA ALA A 79 -16.18 28.68 -2.28
C ALA A 79 -16.32 30.18 -2.05
N THR A 80 -15.39 30.82 -1.33
CA THR A 80 -15.46 32.26 -1.06
C THR A 80 -15.21 33.13 -2.28
N THR A 81 -14.37 32.68 -3.22
CA THR A 81 -14.02 33.46 -4.42
C THR A 81 -15.07 33.30 -5.51
N LEU A 82 -15.64 32.11 -5.69
CA LEU A 82 -16.57 31.84 -6.80
C LEU A 82 -18.04 32.00 -6.41
N LEU A 83 -18.42 31.75 -5.15
CA LEU A 83 -19.83 31.76 -4.72
C LEU A 83 -20.26 33.04 -3.99
N ILE A 84 -19.30 33.88 -3.56
CA ILE A 84 -19.58 35.12 -2.80
C ILE A 84 -19.19 36.36 -3.62
N ASP A 85 -18.83 36.22 -4.90
CA ASP A 85 -18.51 37.38 -5.74
C ASP A 85 -19.74 38.29 -5.88
N GLU A 86 -19.68 39.46 -5.25
CA GLU A 86 -20.78 40.43 -5.13
C GLU A 86 -21.16 41.03 -6.48
N ASP A 87 -20.24 40.99 -7.46
CA ASP A 87 -20.42 41.59 -8.78
C ASP A 87 -21.22 40.69 -9.75
N ILE A 88 -21.39 39.38 -9.47
CA ILE A 88 -22.21 38.47 -10.29
C ILE A 88 -23.69 38.56 -9.91
N PHE A 89 -23.98 38.78 -8.63
CA PHE A 89 -25.32 38.77 -8.05
C PHE A 89 -25.60 40.05 -7.28
N GLY A 90 -25.35 41.20 -7.92
CA GLY A 90 -25.54 42.53 -7.33
C GLY A 90 -26.74 42.54 -6.38
N ILE A 91 -26.48 42.72 -5.09
CA ILE A 91 -27.51 42.63 -4.06
C ILE A 91 -28.54 43.73 -4.34
N GLY A 92 -29.67 43.36 -4.97
CA GLY A 92 -30.74 44.28 -5.35
C GLY A 92 -30.99 44.42 -6.87
N GLU A 93 -30.24 43.74 -7.73
CA GLU A 93 -30.51 43.71 -9.17
C GLU A 93 -31.55 42.64 -9.54
N ASN A 94 -32.29 42.89 -10.62
CA ASN A 94 -33.37 42.01 -11.05
C ASN A 94 -32.76 40.78 -11.72
N SER A 95 -33.10 39.56 -11.28
CA SER A 95 -32.46 38.36 -11.86
C SER A 95 -32.80 38.13 -13.35
N ASP A 96 -33.70 38.94 -13.92
CA ASP A 96 -34.04 38.95 -15.34
C ASP A 96 -33.01 39.75 -16.16
N THR A 97 -32.32 40.75 -15.57
CA THR A 97 -31.28 41.53 -16.28
C THR A 97 -29.95 40.79 -16.43
N PHE A 98 -29.70 39.74 -15.63
CA PHE A 98 -28.50 38.88 -15.76
C PHE A 98 -28.48 38.09 -17.10
N LEU A 99 -29.63 37.94 -17.77
CA LEU A 99 -29.77 37.15 -19.01
C LEU A 99 -30.38 37.92 -20.18
N GLU A 100 -30.88 39.14 -19.95
CA GLU A 100 -31.38 39.97 -21.02
C GLU A 100 -30.20 40.66 -21.71
N VAL A 101 -29.86 40.19 -22.91
CA VAL A 101 -29.08 40.99 -23.87
C VAL A 101 -29.96 42.19 -24.26
N GLN A 102 -29.96 43.22 -23.42
CA GLN A 102 -30.64 44.47 -23.71
C GLN A 102 -29.77 45.21 -24.73
N HIS A 103 -30.13 45.07 -26.00
CA HIS A 103 -29.64 45.83 -27.16
C HIS A 103 -28.23 45.54 -27.71
N ARG A 104 -28.16 45.62 -29.04
CA ARG A 104 -27.02 45.31 -29.92
C ARG A 104 -25.83 46.27 -29.77
N ASP A 105 -26.01 47.36 -29.02
CA ASP A 105 -25.07 48.49 -28.93
C ASP A 105 -24.54 48.72 -27.50
N ASP A 106 -24.92 47.89 -26.52
CA ASP A 106 -24.47 48.06 -25.11
C ASP A 106 -23.23 47.20 -24.82
N GLU A 107 -22.20 47.81 -24.18
CA GLU A 107 -20.93 47.17 -23.79
C GLU A 107 -21.08 46.12 -22.65
N GLU A 108 -22.27 45.99 -22.05
CA GLU A 108 -22.54 45.18 -20.85
C GLU A 108 -22.56 43.64 -21.05
N PRO A 109 -23.13 43.05 -22.12
CA PRO A 109 -23.14 41.58 -22.32
C PRO A 109 -21.73 40.99 -22.54
N VAL A 110 -20.82 41.79 -23.11
CA VAL A 110 -19.41 41.42 -23.31
C VAL A 110 -18.69 41.35 -21.97
N ASN A 111 -19.03 42.22 -21.01
CA ASN A 111 -18.44 42.22 -19.67
C ASN A 111 -18.82 40.96 -18.89
N ASP A 112 -20.06 40.48 -18.97
CA ASP A 112 -20.49 39.30 -18.21
C ASP A 112 -19.92 37.98 -18.75
N LYS A 113 -19.83 37.83 -20.07
CA LYS A 113 -19.11 36.69 -20.69
C LYS A 113 -17.63 36.70 -20.33
N GLN A 114 -16.99 37.88 -20.32
CA GLN A 114 -15.61 38.03 -19.87
C GLN A 114 -15.44 37.75 -18.38
N ARG A 115 -16.38 38.15 -17.51
CA ARG A 115 -16.39 37.87 -16.07
C ARG A 115 -16.55 36.37 -15.78
N LEU A 116 -17.51 35.70 -16.42
CA LEU A 116 -17.68 34.25 -16.32
C LEU A 116 -16.42 33.50 -16.78
N GLN A 117 -15.76 34.00 -17.83
CA GLN A 117 -14.48 33.46 -18.27
C GLN A 117 -13.37 33.68 -17.23
N GLN A 118 -13.31 34.85 -16.57
CA GLN A 118 -12.36 35.12 -15.48
C GLN A 118 -12.61 34.22 -14.27
N LEU A 119 -13.87 33.99 -13.90
CA LEU A 119 -14.25 33.09 -12.81
C LEU A 119 -13.91 31.64 -13.13
N SER A 120 -14.14 31.19 -14.37
CA SER A 120 -13.71 29.88 -14.84
C SER A 120 -12.18 29.74 -14.74
N GLN A 121 -11.42 30.75 -15.19
CA GLN A 121 -9.96 30.76 -15.09
C GLN A 121 -9.49 30.74 -13.63
N ALA A 122 -10.14 31.48 -12.74
CA ALA A 122 -9.84 31.47 -11.31
C ALA A 122 -10.13 30.11 -10.67
N SER A 123 -11.28 29.50 -11.02
CA SER A 123 -11.65 28.15 -10.60
C SER A 123 -10.61 27.12 -11.04
N ASP A 124 -10.21 27.15 -12.31
CA ASP A 124 -9.22 26.28 -12.90
C ASP A 124 -7.84 26.46 -12.27
N LEU A 125 -7.45 27.71 -11.96
CA LEU A 125 -6.21 28.01 -11.27
C LEU A 125 -6.19 27.39 -9.87
N ILE A 126 -7.28 27.50 -9.11
CA ILE A 126 -7.39 26.89 -7.79
C ILE A 126 -7.40 25.35 -7.90
N SER A 127 -8.12 24.78 -8.88
CA SER A 127 -8.08 23.33 -9.18
C SER A 127 -6.66 22.86 -9.51
N GLN A 128 -5.93 23.63 -10.31
CA GLN A 128 -4.52 23.40 -10.62
C GLN A 128 -3.67 23.40 -9.34
N MET A 129 -3.87 24.36 -8.44
CA MET A 129 -3.16 24.39 -7.14
C MET A 129 -3.48 23.17 -6.28
N GLN A 130 -4.75 22.74 -6.24
CA GLN A 130 -5.16 21.53 -5.52
C GLN A 130 -4.45 20.28 -6.09
N TYR A 131 -4.42 20.10 -7.41
CA TYR A 131 -3.68 18.99 -8.02
C TYR A 131 -2.18 19.03 -7.71
N ARG A 132 -1.54 20.19 -7.82
CA ARG A 132 -0.11 20.34 -7.46
C ARG A 132 0.15 19.93 -6.01
N ALA A 133 -0.73 20.32 -5.08
CA ALA A 133 -0.64 19.90 -3.69
C ALA A 133 -0.74 18.37 -3.54
N LEU A 134 -1.66 17.72 -4.28
CA LEU A 134 -1.85 16.26 -4.27
C LEU A 134 -0.63 15.48 -4.78
N PHE A 135 0.22 16.07 -5.64
CA PHE A 135 1.48 15.44 -6.08
C PHE A 135 2.67 15.79 -5.19
N ILE A 136 2.86 17.08 -4.89
CA ILE A 136 4.11 17.56 -4.29
C ILE A 136 4.13 17.31 -2.79
N CYS A 137 3.04 17.62 -2.07
CA CYS A 137 3.04 17.54 -0.61
C CYS A 137 3.28 16.10 -0.09
N PRO A 138 2.69 15.04 -0.68
CA PRO A 138 3.03 13.67 -0.31
C PRO A 138 4.50 13.31 -0.56
N LEU A 139 5.11 13.79 -1.65
CA LEU A 139 6.55 13.58 -1.91
C LEU A 139 7.45 14.32 -0.91
N ILE A 140 7.05 15.51 -0.44
CA ILE A 140 7.74 16.16 0.69
C ILE A 140 7.62 15.25 1.93
N GLY A 141 6.45 14.65 2.14
CA GLY A 141 6.21 13.63 3.15
C GLY A 141 7.15 12.43 3.05
N VAL A 142 7.41 11.92 1.84
CA VAL A 142 8.40 10.87 1.60
C VAL A 142 9.78 11.34 2.05
N GLY A 143 10.21 12.52 1.63
CA GLY A 143 11.50 13.09 2.04
C GLY A 143 11.63 13.27 3.56
N ALA A 144 10.59 13.78 4.21
CA ALA A 144 10.52 13.93 5.67
C ALA A 144 10.57 12.58 6.38
N ALA A 145 9.89 11.55 5.86
CA ALA A 145 9.95 10.19 6.37
C ALA A 145 11.36 9.60 6.26
N GLN A 146 12.06 9.82 5.13
CA GLN A 146 13.45 9.40 4.99
C GLN A 146 14.37 10.11 5.99
N ALA A 147 14.18 11.41 6.19
CA ALA A 147 14.95 12.17 7.17
C ALA A 147 14.71 11.67 8.60
N ALA A 148 13.44 11.41 8.98
CA ALA A 148 13.07 10.88 10.28
C ALA A 148 13.70 9.49 10.54
N ALA A 149 13.64 8.59 9.55
CA ALA A 149 14.25 7.27 9.64
C ALA A 149 15.78 7.34 9.81
N LYS A 150 16.44 8.21 9.03
CA LYS A 150 17.90 8.41 9.10
C LYS A 150 18.34 9.06 10.40
N ASN A 151 17.55 9.98 10.95
CA ASN A 151 17.80 10.58 12.27
C ASN A 151 17.70 9.55 13.41
N ASN A 152 16.87 8.51 13.24
CA ASN A 152 16.82 7.33 14.11
C ASN A 152 17.91 6.29 13.76
N GLY A 153 18.82 6.64 12.86
CA GLY A 153 20.06 5.94 12.55
C GLY A 153 19.92 4.79 11.56
N LEU A 154 18.80 4.65 10.85
CA LEU A 154 18.76 3.75 9.69
C LEU A 154 19.62 4.33 8.56
N SER A 155 20.44 3.48 7.95
CA SER A 155 21.14 3.82 6.72
C SER A 155 20.22 3.63 5.52
N SER A 156 20.54 4.29 4.41
CA SER A 156 19.91 3.97 3.12
C SER A 156 20.02 2.48 2.80
N TYR A 157 18.94 1.91 2.28
CA TYR A 157 18.90 0.58 1.73
C TYR A 157 18.99 0.66 0.21
N GLU A 158 20.13 0.23 -0.32
CA GLU A 158 20.50 0.41 -1.73
C GLU A 158 19.45 -0.17 -2.70
N ASN A 159 18.84 -1.31 -2.36
CA ASN A 159 17.85 -1.96 -3.22
C ASN A 159 16.56 -1.12 -3.36
N PHE A 160 16.13 -0.41 -2.32
CA PHE A 160 14.99 0.51 -2.44
C PHE A 160 15.30 1.65 -3.41
N GLY A 161 16.48 2.27 -3.23
CA GLY A 161 16.92 3.34 -4.12
C GLY A 161 17.06 2.89 -5.58
N LYS A 162 17.62 1.69 -5.82
CA LYS A 162 17.70 1.09 -7.16
C LYS A 162 16.33 0.80 -7.76
N ALA A 163 15.40 0.28 -6.96
CA ALA A 163 14.05 -0.04 -7.42
C ALA A 163 13.30 1.21 -7.88
N VAL A 164 13.33 2.27 -7.07
CA VAL A 164 12.71 3.57 -7.42
C VAL A 164 13.44 4.22 -8.61
N ALA A 165 14.77 4.18 -8.66
CA ALA A 165 15.53 4.71 -9.79
C ALA A 165 15.19 3.99 -11.10
N MET A 166 15.04 2.67 -11.06
CA MET A 166 14.67 1.86 -12.22
C MET A 166 13.22 2.14 -12.67
N GLN A 167 12.28 2.27 -11.73
CA GLN A 167 10.90 2.66 -12.09
C GLN A 167 10.90 4.05 -12.75
N ASN A 168 11.63 5.02 -12.19
CA ASN A 168 11.73 6.36 -12.75
C ASN A 168 12.35 6.35 -14.16
N SER A 169 13.38 5.54 -14.43
CA SER A 169 13.97 5.43 -15.78
C SER A 169 13.01 4.78 -16.78
N MET A 170 12.21 3.80 -16.35
CA MET A 170 11.17 3.18 -17.17
C MET A 170 10.08 4.20 -17.56
N LEU A 171 9.56 4.95 -16.58
CA LEU A 171 8.56 6.01 -16.79
C LEU A 171 9.10 7.17 -17.64
N ALA A 172 10.36 7.56 -17.42
CA ALA A 172 11.03 8.61 -18.19
C ALA A 172 11.38 8.20 -19.62
N GLY A 173 11.27 6.91 -19.99
CA GLY A 173 11.61 6.44 -21.33
C GLY A 173 13.11 6.20 -21.58
N SER A 174 13.95 6.23 -20.55
CA SER A 174 15.41 6.07 -20.68
C SER A 174 15.92 4.64 -20.42
N ASP A 175 15.06 3.75 -19.94
CA ASP A 175 15.37 2.34 -19.70
C ASP A 175 15.05 1.45 -20.92
N GLU A 176 15.78 0.34 -21.09
CA GLU A 176 15.49 -0.67 -22.12
C GLU A 176 14.08 -1.28 -21.98
N ARG A 177 13.55 -1.31 -20.75
CA ARG A 177 12.21 -1.80 -20.43
C ARG A 177 11.14 -0.70 -20.40
N SER A 178 11.47 0.49 -20.88
CA SER A 178 10.52 1.61 -20.96
C SER A 178 9.27 1.29 -21.79
N HIS A 179 9.40 0.37 -22.77
CA HIS A 179 8.28 -0.12 -23.58
C HIS A 179 7.14 -0.74 -22.75
N LEU A 180 7.43 -1.25 -21.54
CA LEU A 180 6.41 -1.76 -20.63
C LEU A 180 5.50 -0.65 -20.08
N TYR A 181 5.92 0.61 -20.20
CA TYR A 181 5.20 1.78 -19.69
C TYR A 181 4.79 2.75 -20.78
N ASP A 182 4.98 2.43 -22.07
CA ASP A 182 4.63 3.34 -23.16
C ASP A 182 3.15 3.74 -23.13
N PHE A 183 2.28 2.80 -22.77
CA PHE A 183 0.86 3.04 -22.54
C PHE A 183 0.58 4.14 -21.50
N PHE A 184 1.42 4.26 -20.46
CA PHE A 184 1.28 5.31 -19.43
C PHE A 184 1.85 6.67 -19.86
N LYS A 185 2.51 6.75 -21.02
CA LYS A 185 2.99 7.99 -21.61
C LYS A 185 1.96 8.60 -22.57
N GLU A 186 0.97 7.83 -22.99
CA GLU A 186 -0.12 8.28 -23.84
C GLU A 186 -1.20 8.99 -23.02
N ASP A 187 -1.66 10.14 -23.51
CA ASP A 187 -2.62 11.00 -22.80
C ASP A 187 -3.99 10.33 -22.61
N GLU A 188 -4.34 9.38 -23.50
CA GLU A 188 -5.56 8.56 -23.43
C GLU A 188 -5.67 7.79 -22.09
N TYR A 189 -4.54 7.34 -21.55
CA TYR A 189 -4.51 6.45 -20.38
C TYR A 189 -3.98 7.12 -19.12
N CYS A 190 -3.05 8.05 -19.28
CA CYS A 190 -2.51 8.84 -18.19
C CYS A 190 -2.41 10.28 -18.66
N SER A 191 -3.40 11.08 -18.29
CA SER A 191 -3.46 12.49 -18.68
C SER A 191 -2.18 13.21 -18.24
N GLN A 192 -1.41 13.69 -19.21
CA GLN A 192 -0.14 14.38 -18.99
C GLN A 192 -0.36 15.82 -18.53
N HIS A 193 -1.54 16.39 -18.86
CA HIS A 193 -1.94 17.74 -18.52
C HIS A 193 -3.17 17.73 -17.62
N LEU A 194 -3.01 18.18 -16.38
CA LEU A 194 -4.12 18.38 -15.46
C LEU A 194 -4.33 19.89 -15.34
N TYR A 195 -5.48 20.43 -15.74
CA TYR A 195 -5.77 21.87 -15.62
C TYR A 195 -4.65 22.75 -16.20
N GLY A 196 -4.18 22.41 -17.40
CA GLY A 196 -3.17 23.19 -18.13
C GLY A 196 -1.73 23.10 -17.62
N PHE A 197 -1.41 22.29 -16.60
CA PHE A 197 -0.02 22.05 -16.19
C PHE A 197 0.42 20.59 -16.39
N GLN A 198 1.70 20.44 -16.74
CA GLN A 198 2.37 19.15 -16.86
C GLN A 198 2.89 18.71 -15.48
N TRP A 199 2.33 17.63 -14.93
CA TRP A 199 2.68 17.14 -13.60
C TRP A 199 3.84 16.14 -13.61
N HIS A 200 3.95 15.34 -14.68
CA HIS A 200 4.81 14.14 -14.73
C HIS A 200 6.31 14.47 -14.62
N VAL A 201 6.81 15.44 -15.41
CA VAL A 201 8.24 15.80 -15.41
C VAL A 201 8.69 16.39 -14.06
N PRO A 202 8.01 17.40 -13.47
CA PRO A 202 8.33 17.89 -12.13
C PRO A 202 8.29 16.80 -11.06
N TYR A 203 7.31 15.90 -11.13
CA TYR A 203 7.16 14.77 -10.21
C TYR A 203 8.36 13.81 -10.27
N LEU A 204 8.77 13.37 -11.47
CA LEU A 204 9.94 12.52 -11.66
C LEU A 204 11.26 13.20 -11.24
N ASN A 205 11.39 14.50 -11.49
CA ASN A 205 12.54 15.29 -11.04
C ASN A 205 12.63 15.31 -9.51
N MET A 206 11.50 15.49 -8.82
CA MET A 206 11.46 15.47 -7.37
C MET A 206 11.85 14.10 -6.79
N LEU A 207 11.34 13.01 -7.37
CA LEU A 207 11.77 11.65 -7.00
C LEU A 207 13.28 11.45 -7.23
N THR A 208 13.81 11.98 -8.33
CA THR A 208 15.26 11.95 -8.63
C THR A 208 16.08 12.71 -7.59
N VAL A 209 15.59 13.85 -7.09
CA VAL A 209 16.22 14.58 -5.98
C VAL A 209 16.17 13.77 -4.69
N LEU A 210 15.06 13.09 -4.38
CA LEU A 210 14.96 12.21 -3.21
C LEU A 210 15.93 11.01 -3.29
N LEU A 211 16.20 10.53 -4.51
CA LEU A 211 17.20 9.48 -4.76
C LEU A 211 18.64 9.97 -4.56
N HIS A 212 18.95 11.21 -4.97
CA HIS A 212 20.29 11.78 -4.93
C HIS A 212 20.48 12.69 -3.71
N GLN A 213 20.94 12.13 -2.58
CA GLN A 213 21.49 12.97 -1.52
C GLN A 213 22.86 13.52 -1.95
N GLN A 214 22.99 14.85 -2.04
CA GLN A 214 24.28 15.49 -2.26
C GLN A 214 25.30 15.07 -1.20
N GLY A 215 26.48 14.61 -1.65
CA GLY A 215 27.70 14.57 -0.84
C GLY A 215 28.29 13.21 -0.50
N LYS A 216 27.52 12.12 -0.38
CA LYS A 216 28.08 10.77 -0.10
C LYS A 216 27.16 9.63 -0.56
N GLY A 217 27.25 9.24 -1.84
CA GLY A 217 27.05 7.87 -2.37
C GLY A 217 25.86 6.98 -1.94
N GLY A 218 24.87 7.46 -1.21
CA GLY A 218 23.72 6.67 -0.76
C GLY A 218 22.47 7.03 -1.56
N LEU A 219 21.96 6.07 -2.35
CA LEU A 219 20.62 6.18 -2.93
C LEU A 219 19.61 6.38 -1.78
N GLY A 220 18.84 7.47 -1.82
CA GLY A 220 18.36 8.20 -0.64
C GLY A 220 17.31 7.56 0.27
N PHE A 221 16.87 6.31 0.04
CA PHE A 221 15.78 5.68 0.79
C PHE A 221 16.28 4.77 1.90
N ALA A 222 15.94 5.08 3.15
CA ALA A 222 16.15 4.23 4.33
C ALA A 222 14.91 3.38 4.67
N VAL A 223 13.72 3.88 4.34
CA VAL A 223 12.43 3.18 4.51
C VAL A 223 11.64 3.24 3.21
N MET A 224 10.85 2.22 2.93
CA MET A 224 9.95 2.20 1.79
C MET A 224 8.54 2.59 2.24
N PRO A 225 8.00 3.74 1.77
CA PRO A 225 6.62 4.13 2.06
C PRO A 225 5.63 3.28 1.26
N SER A 226 4.43 3.05 1.80
CA SER A 226 3.31 2.55 1.00
C SER A 226 3.05 3.44 -0.20
N GLY A 227 2.71 2.81 -1.32
CA GLY A 227 2.32 3.53 -2.51
C GLY A 227 1.56 2.66 -3.49
N GLU A 228 0.78 3.33 -4.33
CA GLU A 228 0.04 2.76 -5.43
C GLU A 228 0.73 3.16 -6.74
N MET A 229 1.62 2.29 -7.19
CA MET A 229 2.48 2.57 -8.34
C MET A 229 1.66 2.54 -9.63
N ILE A 230 1.82 3.55 -10.47
CA ILE A 230 1.39 3.57 -11.86
C ILE A 230 2.03 2.37 -12.55
N GLY A 231 1.21 1.62 -13.28
CA GLY A 231 1.67 0.39 -13.94
C GLY A 231 2.01 -0.75 -12.99
N ALA A 232 1.56 -0.71 -11.73
CA ALA A 232 1.62 -1.90 -10.87
C ALA A 232 0.95 -3.10 -11.61
N PRO A 233 1.69 -4.20 -11.83
CA PRO A 233 1.20 -5.29 -12.66
C PRO A 233 0.03 -5.97 -11.96
N SER A 234 -1.12 -5.95 -12.62
CA SER A 234 -2.25 -6.80 -12.27
C SER A 234 -2.35 -7.90 -13.32
N LEU A 235 -2.53 -9.15 -12.90
CA LEU A 235 -2.60 -10.29 -13.81
C LEU A 235 -4.06 -10.66 -14.07
N TYR A 236 -4.36 -11.10 -15.28
CA TYR A 236 -5.62 -11.75 -15.62
C TYR A 236 -5.39 -12.86 -16.64
N THR A 237 -6.37 -13.77 -16.77
CA THR A 237 -6.38 -14.82 -17.80
C THR A 237 -7.35 -14.47 -18.93
N ASP A 238 -6.95 -14.72 -20.19
CA ASP A 238 -7.77 -14.46 -21.38
C ASP A 238 -7.86 -15.68 -22.32
N PRO A 239 -9.02 -16.35 -22.45
CA PRO A 239 -10.27 -16.04 -21.76
C PRO A 239 -10.19 -16.32 -20.25
N PRO A 240 -11.09 -15.73 -19.43
CA PRO A 240 -11.10 -15.97 -17.99
C PRO A 240 -11.16 -17.46 -17.64
N SER A 241 -10.28 -17.91 -16.76
CA SER A 241 -10.24 -19.29 -16.27
C SER A 241 -11.08 -19.48 -14.99
N ASN A 242 -11.62 -20.68 -14.79
CA ASN A 242 -12.27 -21.06 -13.53
C ASN A 242 -11.61 -22.35 -12.97
N PRO A 243 -10.88 -22.26 -11.85
CA PRO A 243 -10.61 -21.05 -11.07
C PRO A 243 -9.64 -20.10 -11.78
N ASP A 244 -9.66 -18.83 -11.39
CA ASP A 244 -8.77 -17.82 -11.94
C ASP A 244 -7.34 -18.00 -11.40
N PHE A 245 -6.52 -18.77 -12.13
CA PHE A 245 -5.15 -19.05 -11.74
C PHE A 245 -4.27 -17.79 -11.71
N ALA A 246 -4.59 -16.74 -12.48
CA ALA A 246 -3.84 -15.48 -12.45
C ALA A 246 -3.88 -14.84 -11.05
N ARG A 247 -4.99 -14.97 -10.32
CA ARG A 247 -5.11 -14.47 -8.94
C ARG A 247 -4.15 -15.16 -7.97
N TYR A 248 -3.94 -16.48 -8.14
CA TYR A 248 -2.97 -17.23 -7.35
C TYR A 248 -1.53 -16.87 -7.75
N LEU A 249 -1.26 -16.85 -9.05
CA LEU A 249 0.07 -16.61 -9.62
C LEU A 249 0.57 -15.18 -9.39
N GLY A 250 -0.35 -14.22 -9.25
CA GLY A 250 -0.07 -12.83 -8.86
C GLY A 250 0.11 -12.61 -7.35
N SER A 251 -0.01 -13.65 -6.52
CA SER A 251 0.11 -13.54 -5.06
C SER A 251 1.42 -14.13 -4.56
N LYS A 252 2.21 -13.35 -3.82
CA LYS A 252 3.46 -13.85 -3.21
C LYS A 252 3.21 -14.93 -2.15
N MET A 253 2.09 -14.82 -1.42
CA MET A 253 1.67 -15.81 -0.41
C MET A 253 1.48 -17.20 -1.02
N PHE A 254 1.07 -17.29 -2.29
CA PHE A 254 0.97 -18.57 -2.97
C PHE A 254 2.34 -19.27 -3.09
N TYR A 255 3.37 -18.56 -3.50
CA TYR A 255 4.72 -19.12 -3.61
C TYR A 255 5.29 -19.50 -2.24
N GLU A 256 5.01 -18.72 -1.21
CA GLU A 256 5.40 -19.04 0.17
C GLU A 256 4.68 -20.30 0.69
N ALA A 257 3.39 -20.45 0.41
CA ALA A 257 2.61 -21.65 0.73
C ALA A 257 3.14 -22.90 0.00
N VAL A 258 3.45 -22.79 -1.29
CA VAL A 258 4.05 -23.89 -2.08
C VAL A 258 5.43 -24.28 -1.54
N ARG A 259 6.24 -23.28 -1.16
CA ARG A 259 7.55 -23.52 -0.56
C ARG A 259 7.43 -24.24 0.79
N GLY A 260 6.45 -23.84 1.61
CA GLY A 260 6.21 -24.38 2.94
C GLY A 260 5.35 -25.64 3.01
N ASP A 261 4.86 -26.15 1.87
CA ASP A 261 3.89 -27.25 1.81
C ASP A 261 2.61 -26.96 2.64
N ASP A 262 2.15 -25.70 2.63
CA ASP A 262 0.92 -25.30 3.30
C ASP A 262 -0.30 -25.71 2.46
N PHE A 263 -0.66 -26.99 2.58
CA PHE A 263 -1.78 -27.58 1.87
C PHE A 263 -3.13 -27.01 2.28
N CYS A 264 -3.24 -26.38 3.47
CA CYS A 264 -4.47 -25.72 3.89
C CYS A 264 -4.72 -24.45 3.07
N TYR A 265 -3.70 -23.60 2.89
CA TYR A 265 -3.80 -22.45 2.00
C TYR A 265 -4.06 -22.87 0.54
N LEU A 266 -3.43 -23.97 0.11
CA LEU A 266 -3.49 -24.45 -1.27
C LEU A 266 -4.69 -25.36 -1.58
N ARG A 267 -5.57 -25.65 -0.61
CA ARG A 267 -6.66 -26.64 -0.73
C ARG A 267 -7.49 -26.47 -2.00
N THR A 268 -8.00 -25.27 -2.23
CA THR A 268 -8.86 -24.99 -3.39
C THR A 268 -8.10 -25.20 -4.70
N LEU A 269 -6.85 -24.75 -4.74
CA LEU A 269 -5.98 -24.89 -5.91
C LEU A 269 -5.68 -26.37 -6.21
N LEU A 270 -5.33 -27.18 -5.20
CA LEU A 270 -5.00 -28.59 -5.37
C LEU A 270 -6.17 -29.42 -5.94
N LEU A 271 -7.40 -29.05 -5.57
CA LEU A 271 -8.63 -29.68 -6.07
C LEU A 271 -9.08 -29.14 -7.43
N SER A 272 -8.36 -28.16 -7.99
CA SER A 272 -8.68 -27.55 -9.28
C SER A 272 -8.23 -28.42 -10.45
N ASN A 273 -8.75 -28.12 -11.63
CA ASN A 273 -8.35 -28.84 -12.83
C ASN A 273 -7.00 -28.34 -13.36
N PHE A 274 -6.00 -29.23 -13.37
CA PHE A 274 -4.67 -28.98 -13.95
C PHE A 274 -4.49 -29.56 -15.37
N SER A 275 -5.58 -29.78 -16.12
CA SER A 275 -5.50 -30.34 -17.47
C SER A 275 -4.78 -29.42 -18.46
N SER A 276 -3.70 -29.92 -19.10
CA SER A 276 -2.82 -29.16 -20.01
C SER A 276 -2.39 -27.80 -19.43
N LYS A 277 -2.27 -26.73 -20.23
CA LYS A 277 -1.81 -25.39 -19.82
C LYS A 277 -2.73 -24.77 -18.75
N TRP A 278 -2.61 -25.23 -17.50
CA TRP A 278 -3.55 -24.94 -16.41
C TRP A 278 -3.52 -23.49 -15.96
N TRP A 279 -2.40 -22.80 -16.17
CA TRP A 279 -2.27 -21.37 -15.89
C TRP A 279 -2.99 -20.48 -16.91
N GLY A 280 -3.46 -21.03 -18.04
CA GLY A 280 -4.13 -20.28 -19.09
C GLY A 280 -3.22 -19.28 -19.81
N ASN A 281 -3.81 -18.36 -20.55
CA ASN A 281 -3.06 -17.27 -21.20
C ASN A 281 -3.02 -16.06 -20.28
N ILE A 282 -1.95 -15.96 -19.48
CA ILE A 282 -1.75 -14.86 -18.53
C ILE A 282 -1.35 -13.60 -19.29
N LYS A 283 -2.05 -12.51 -19.01
CA LYS A 283 -1.74 -11.17 -19.50
C LYS A 283 -1.62 -10.21 -18.32
N VAL A 284 -0.88 -9.12 -18.52
CA VAL A 284 -0.87 -7.98 -17.59
C VAL A 284 -2.03 -7.07 -17.97
N LYS A 285 -2.88 -6.76 -17.00
CA LYS A 285 -3.97 -5.79 -17.14
C LYS A 285 -3.35 -4.41 -17.31
N GLN A 286 -3.76 -3.73 -18.37
CA GLN A 286 -3.53 -2.30 -18.52
C GLN A 286 -4.36 -1.60 -17.44
N ASN A 287 -3.69 -1.10 -16.40
CA ASN A 287 -4.36 -0.29 -15.39
C ASN A 287 -4.52 1.13 -15.95
N THR A 288 -5.72 1.49 -16.38
CA THR A 288 -6.03 2.85 -16.84
C THR A 288 -6.40 3.80 -15.70
N ASN A 289 -6.52 3.28 -14.48
CA ASN A 289 -6.85 4.10 -13.32
C ASN A 289 -5.60 4.78 -12.78
N PHE A 290 -5.26 5.92 -13.37
CA PHE A 290 -4.35 6.88 -12.77
C PHE A 290 -5.04 7.54 -11.56
N PRO A 291 -4.47 7.49 -10.35
CA PRO A 291 -5.11 8.04 -9.17
C PRO A 291 -5.19 9.58 -9.17
N LYS A 292 -4.55 10.27 -10.13
CA LYS A 292 -4.48 11.74 -10.23
C LYS A 292 -3.97 12.42 -8.94
N GLU A 293 -3.07 11.74 -8.25
CA GLU A 293 -2.35 12.19 -7.05
C GLU A 293 -0.99 11.47 -6.97
N SER A 294 -0.16 11.80 -5.99
CA SER A 294 1.10 11.10 -5.73
C SER A 294 0.89 9.60 -5.50
N GLU A 295 1.69 8.77 -6.19
CA GLU A 295 1.71 7.32 -5.99
C GLU A 295 2.21 6.94 -4.59
N TYR A 296 3.12 7.74 -4.03
CA TYR A 296 3.66 7.56 -2.69
C TYR A 296 2.85 8.36 -1.69
N LEU A 297 2.51 7.73 -0.56
CA LEU A 297 1.67 8.34 0.50
C LEU A 297 0.36 8.96 -0.03
N PRO A 298 -0.44 8.25 -0.84
CA PRO A 298 -1.67 8.79 -1.41
C PRO A 298 -2.63 9.27 -0.32
N VAL A 299 -3.33 10.37 -0.58
CA VAL A 299 -4.32 10.96 0.34
C VAL A 299 -5.76 10.60 -0.03
N ARG A 300 -5.97 9.95 -1.19
CA ARG A 300 -7.26 9.41 -1.63
C ARG A 300 -8.31 10.50 -1.85
N VAL A 301 -7.92 11.54 -2.60
CA VAL A 301 -8.77 12.68 -2.95
C VAL A 301 -8.91 12.75 -4.47
N LYS A 302 -10.13 13.02 -4.96
CA LYS A 302 -10.40 13.28 -6.37
C LYS A 302 -10.87 14.71 -6.55
N ILE A 303 -10.48 15.36 -7.64
CA ILE A 303 -11.05 16.65 -8.04
C ILE A 303 -11.98 16.36 -9.21
N ALA A 304 -13.24 16.76 -9.06
CA ALA A 304 -14.29 16.51 -10.04
C ALA A 304 -15.33 17.63 -9.99
N ALA A 305 -16.01 17.85 -11.11
CA ALA A 305 -17.09 18.81 -11.20
C ALA A 305 -18.23 18.38 -10.28
N SER A 306 -18.83 19.33 -9.56
CA SER A 306 -20.17 19.08 -9.00
C SER A 306 -21.13 18.88 -10.17
N SER A 307 -21.63 17.66 -10.36
CA SER A 307 -22.62 17.40 -11.42
C SER A 307 -23.87 18.27 -11.19
N ALA A 308 -24.57 18.63 -12.27
CA ALA A 308 -25.85 19.35 -12.23
C ALA A 308 -26.89 18.67 -11.31
N GLU A 309 -26.73 17.36 -11.10
CA GLU A 309 -27.51 16.54 -10.17
C GLU A 309 -27.32 16.94 -8.71
N THR A 310 -26.23 17.64 -8.34
CA THR A 310 -26.00 18.06 -6.94
C THR A 310 -27.14 18.95 -6.44
N TYR A 311 -27.64 19.87 -7.28
CA TYR A 311 -28.80 20.68 -6.94
C TYR A 311 -30.06 19.82 -6.79
N ASP A 312 -30.30 18.92 -7.74
CA ASP A 312 -31.49 18.07 -7.74
C ASP A 312 -31.49 17.13 -6.53
N LEU A 313 -30.32 16.61 -6.17
CA LEU A 313 -30.10 15.82 -4.97
C LEU A 313 -30.39 16.64 -3.69
N ILE A 314 -29.86 17.86 -3.57
CA ILE A 314 -30.09 18.75 -2.41
C ILE A 314 -31.57 19.14 -2.31
N ALA A 315 -32.23 19.36 -3.45
CA ALA A 315 -33.65 19.66 -3.53
C ALA A 315 -34.50 18.43 -3.12
N ASP A 316 -34.19 17.24 -3.63
CA ASP A 316 -34.89 15.99 -3.33
C ASP A 316 -34.77 15.60 -1.85
N TYR A 317 -33.62 15.87 -1.23
CA TYR A 317 -33.43 15.69 0.22
C TYR A 317 -34.08 16.79 1.07
N GLY A 318 -34.74 17.80 0.47
CA GLY A 318 -35.43 18.88 1.17
C GLY A 318 -34.50 19.87 1.89
N VAL A 319 -33.18 19.74 1.72
CA VAL A 319 -32.17 20.58 2.39
C VAL A 319 -32.30 22.03 1.94
N LEU A 320 -32.56 22.25 0.65
CA LEU A 320 -32.75 23.59 0.10
C LEU A 320 -33.94 24.31 0.75
N GLU A 321 -35.06 23.59 0.93
CA GLU A 321 -36.27 24.13 1.55
C GLU A 321 -36.09 24.42 3.04
N GLU A 322 -35.31 23.60 3.74
CA GLU A 322 -34.94 23.86 5.12
C GLU A 322 -34.06 25.12 5.25
N LEU A 323 -33.07 25.28 4.37
CA LEU A 323 -32.22 26.46 4.33
C LEU A 323 -33.03 27.74 4.03
N LEU A 324 -33.92 27.68 3.03
CA LEU A 324 -34.80 28.80 2.69
C LEU A 324 -35.69 29.19 3.87
N LYS A 325 -36.31 28.22 4.55
CA LYS A 325 -37.10 28.47 5.78
C LYS A 325 -36.28 29.16 6.87
N ARG A 326 -35.01 28.77 7.06
CA ARG A 326 -34.12 29.39 8.06
C ARG A 326 -33.78 30.84 7.75
N THR A 327 -33.77 31.25 6.49
CA THR A 327 -33.52 32.66 6.14
C THR A 327 -34.68 33.59 6.51
N GLY A 328 -35.90 33.06 6.67
CA GLY A 328 -37.10 33.85 6.94
C GLY A 328 -37.47 34.83 5.82
N LYS A 329 -36.84 34.70 4.65
CA LYS A 329 -37.07 35.55 3.47
C LYS A 329 -37.81 34.74 2.40
N ASP A 330 -38.64 35.41 1.62
CA ASP A 330 -39.29 34.85 0.44
C ASP A 330 -38.27 34.81 -0.71
N ILE A 331 -37.51 33.70 -0.79
CA ILE A 331 -36.44 33.50 -1.77
C ILE A 331 -36.82 32.32 -2.65
N THR A 332 -36.89 32.54 -3.96
CA THR A 332 -37.08 31.47 -4.95
C THR A 332 -35.71 31.09 -5.52
N PRO A 333 -35.30 29.82 -5.46
CA PRO A 333 -34.07 29.36 -6.11
C PRO A 333 -34.06 29.68 -7.61
N LEU A 334 -32.92 30.13 -8.14
CA LEU A 334 -32.79 30.51 -9.55
C LEU A 334 -33.25 29.41 -10.52
N LYS A 335 -32.88 28.15 -10.27
CA LYS A 335 -33.27 26.98 -11.08
C LYS A 335 -34.79 26.73 -11.12
N LYS A 336 -35.55 27.21 -10.13
CA LYS A 336 -37.03 27.15 -10.11
C LYS A 336 -37.68 28.33 -10.82
N LYS A 337 -36.92 29.39 -11.14
CA LYS A 337 -37.41 30.59 -11.85
C LYS A 337 -37.42 30.40 -13.37
N PHE A 338 -36.62 29.47 -13.91
CA PHE A 338 -36.50 29.21 -15.36
C PHE A 338 -37.06 27.84 -15.77
N ASP A 339 -37.81 27.76 -16.87
CA ASP A 339 -38.29 26.51 -17.48
C ASP A 339 -37.26 25.97 -18.48
N TRP A 340 -37.00 24.65 -18.45
CA TRP A 340 -36.16 23.93 -19.42
C TRP A 340 -36.61 24.10 -20.88
N ASN A 341 -37.90 24.44 -21.07
CA ASN A 341 -38.52 24.64 -22.38
C ASN A 341 -38.45 26.09 -22.88
N GLU A 342 -37.94 27.04 -22.07
CA GLU A 342 -37.78 28.41 -22.55
C GLU A 342 -36.67 28.49 -23.62
N PRO A 343 -36.94 29.09 -24.78
CA PRO A 343 -35.93 29.27 -25.81
C PRO A 343 -34.81 30.21 -25.32
N VAL A 344 -33.57 29.81 -25.56
CA VAL A 344 -32.36 30.63 -25.40
C VAL A 344 -31.95 31.10 -26.79
N TYR A 345 -31.50 32.34 -26.94
CA TYR A 345 -31.13 32.93 -28.23
C TYR A 345 -29.64 33.31 -28.26
N ASP A 346 -28.96 33.10 -29.39
CA ASP A 346 -27.57 33.53 -29.62
C ASP A 346 -27.47 35.05 -29.92
N GLU A 347 -26.25 35.54 -30.14
CA GLU A 347 -25.94 36.94 -30.49
C GLU A 347 -26.65 37.39 -31.79
N GLU A 348 -27.07 36.44 -32.63
CA GLU A 348 -27.80 36.65 -33.88
C GLU A 348 -29.33 36.46 -33.76
N GLY A 349 -29.85 36.13 -32.57
CA GLY A 349 -31.26 35.91 -32.31
C GLY A 349 -31.80 34.54 -32.73
N ASN A 350 -30.93 33.58 -33.01
CA ASN A 350 -31.33 32.20 -33.31
C ASN A 350 -31.45 31.38 -32.04
N THR A 351 -32.34 30.39 -32.02
CA THR A 351 -32.47 29.48 -30.88
C THR A 351 -31.24 28.62 -30.68
N VAL A 352 -30.72 28.64 -29.46
CA VAL A 352 -29.53 27.91 -29.04
C VAL A 352 -29.85 26.44 -28.70
N VAL A 353 -28.96 25.54 -29.10
CA VAL A 353 -29.06 24.09 -28.87
C VAL A 353 -28.90 23.77 -27.37
N SER A 354 -29.42 22.62 -26.91
CA SER A 354 -29.54 22.26 -25.48
C SER A 354 -28.27 22.44 -24.64
N ASP A 355 -27.10 22.23 -25.25
CA ASP A 355 -25.82 22.13 -24.55
C ASP A 355 -25.25 23.51 -24.18
N GLU A 356 -25.77 24.58 -24.80
CA GLU A 356 -25.44 25.99 -24.50
C GLU A 356 -26.56 26.68 -23.67
N ARG A 357 -27.68 25.99 -23.38
CA ARG A 357 -28.71 26.47 -22.46
C ARG A 357 -28.25 26.52 -21.00
N ASP A 358 -27.12 25.89 -20.69
CA ASP A 358 -26.54 25.85 -19.35
C ASP A 358 -26.26 27.26 -18.79
N GLY A 359 -25.96 28.25 -19.63
CA GLY A 359 -25.81 29.64 -19.18
C GLY A 359 -27.06 30.25 -18.54
N LYS A 360 -28.26 29.76 -18.90
CA LYS A 360 -29.56 30.20 -18.36
C LYS A 360 -30.01 29.39 -17.14
N LEU A 361 -29.79 28.07 -17.15
CA LEU A 361 -30.25 27.16 -16.08
C LEU A 361 -29.21 26.98 -14.97
N ASN A 362 -27.93 27.25 -15.27
CA ASN A 362 -26.79 27.04 -14.41
C ASN A 362 -25.72 28.12 -14.68
N PRO A 363 -26.01 29.40 -14.34
CA PRO A 363 -25.19 30.54 -14.74
C PRO A 363 -23.79 30.57 -14.13
N LEU A 364 -23.53 29.71 -13.14
CA LEU A 364 -22.21 29.57 -12.54
C LEU A 364 -21.34 28.65 -13.40
N PRO A 365 -20.05 28.97 -13.60
CA PRO A 365 -19.13 28.04 -14.25
C PRO A 365 -19.13 26.70 -13.49
N ALA A 366 -18.98 25.59 -14.20
CA ALA A 366 -18.85 24.28 -13.57
C ALA A 366 -17.68 24.32 -12.57
N ILE A 367 -17.98 24.18 -11.28
CA ILE A 367 -16.98 24.26 -10.23
C ILE A 367 -16.48 22.86 -9.90
N ASP A 368 -15.19 22.65 -10.11
CA ASP A 368 -14.51 21.45 -9.65
C ASP A 368 -14.19 21.54 -8.17
N TRP A 369 -14.55 20.50 -7.42
CA TRP A 369 -14.27 20.42 -5.99
C TRP A 369 -13.39 19.23 -5.68
N ALA A 370 -12.60 19.35 -4.61
CA ALA A 370 -11.89 18.21 -4.05
C ALA A 370 -12.84 17.39 -3.15
N PHE A 371 -13.08 16.14 -3.54
CA PHE A 371 -13.90 15.16 -2.84
C PHE A 371 -13.04 14.02 -2.31
N TYR A 372 -13.48 13.42 -1.20
CA TYR A 372 -12.96 12.13 -0.76
C TYR A 372 -13.27 11.05 -1.80
N LYS A 373 -12.31 10.15 -2.05
CA LYS A 373 -12.55 8.94 -2.85
C LYS A 373 -13.25 7.84 -2.04
N GLU A 374 -13.65 6.77 -2.72
CA GLU A 374 -14.38 5.63 -2.15
C GLU A 374 -13.63 4.84 -1.07
N GLU A 375 -12.32 5.04 -0.93
CA GLU A 375 -11.51 4.42 0.12
C GLU A 375 -11.76 5.06 1.50
N TRP A 376 -12.40 6.23 1.55
CA TRP A 376 -12.84 6.87 2.78
C TRP A 376 -14.21 6.34 3.19
N ILE A 377 -14.20 5.31 4.03
CA ILE A 377 -15.41 4.62 4.53
C ILE A 377 -15.32 4.31 6.01
N ASP A 378 -16.46 4.18 6.66
CA ASP A 378 -16.54 3.62 8.01
C ASP A 378 -16.16 2.13 8.01
N TYR A 379 -15.42 1.71 9.03
CA TYR A 379 -15.17 0.27 9.20
C TYR A 379 -16.44 -0.49 9.53
N ASN A 380 -16.54 -1.72 9.01
CA ASN A 380 -17.64 -2.62 9.34
C ASN A 380 -17.68 -2.90 10.84
N LYS A 381 -18.88 -2.87 11.46
CA LYS A 381 -19.14 -3.19 12.87
C LYS A 381 -18.45 -4.48 13.35
N ASN A 382 -18.36 -5.51 12.50
CA ASN A 382 -17.68 -6.75 12.85
C ASN A 382 -16.18 -6.57 13.03
N VAL A 383 -15.55 -5.74 12.19
CA VAL A 383 -14.13 -5.39 12.27
C VAL A 383 -13.89 -4.62 13.55
N THR A 384 -14.66 -3.55 13.78
CA THR A 384 -14.55 -2.72 15.00
C THR A 384 -14.69 -3.54 16.28
N ARG A 385 -15.68 -4.43 16.36
CA ARG A 385 -15.88 -5.30 17.54
C ARG A 385 -14.73 -6.27 17.78
N HIS A 386 -14.14 -6.84 16.73
CA HIS A 386 -12.98 -7.73 16.88
C HIS A 386 -11.78 -6.96 17.46
N TRP A 387 -11.63 -5.70 17.08
CA TRP A 387 -10.53 -4.86 17.55
C TRP A 387 -10.72 -4.32 18.95
N GLU A 388 -11.94 -3.93 19.33
CA GLU A 388 -12.26 -3.56 20.72
C GLU A 388 -11.96 -4.71 21.70
N ARG A 389 -12.16 -5.97 21.26
CA ARG A 389 -11.73 -7.16 22.03
C ARG A 389 -10.21 -7.35 22.08
N TYR A 390 -9.48 -6.86 21.08
CA TYR A 390 -8.01 -7.00 21.01
C TYR A 390 -7.27 -5.90 21.76
N LEU A 391 -7.83 -4.69 21.78
CA LEU A 391 -7.22 -3.49 22.37
C LEU A 391 -7.66 -3.23 23.82
N ASP A 392 -8.43 -4.14 24.42
CA ASP A 392 -8.98 -4.07 25.79
C ASP A 392 -9.73 -2.75 26.12
N GLY A 393 -10.24 -2.05 25.10
CA GLY A 393 -10.92 -0.76 25.28
C GLY A 393 -11.70 -0.30 24.06
N THR A 394 -12.75 0.49 24.30
CA THR A 394 -13.50 1.17 23.23
C THR A 394 -12.70 2.31 22.66
N PHE A 395 -12.78 2.52 21.35
CA PHE A 395 -12.18 3.69 20.72
C PHE A 395 -12.79 4.99 21.27
N LYS A 396 -11.97 6.05 21.37
CA LYS A 396 -12.47 7.38 21.77
C LYS A 396 -13.53 7.83 20.75
N GLN A 397 -14.65 8.38 21.21
CA GLN A 397 -15.72 8.90 20.33
C GLN A 397 -15.22 10.00 19.37
N GLU A 398 -14.19 10.73 19.76
CA GLU A 398 -13.53 11.77 18.93
C GLU A 398 -12.71 11.18 17.78
N ALA A 399 -12.45 9.88 17.81
CA ALA A 399 -11.72 9.12 16.79
C ALA A 399 -12.63 7.98 16.29
N ALA A 400 -13.82 8.31 15.80
CA ALA A 400 -14.62 7.37 15.03
C ALA A 400 -13.74 6.76 13.93
N TYR A 401 -13.62 5.43 13.89
CA TYR A 401 -12.64 4.76 13.06
C TYR A 401 -13.14 4.67 11.61
N TYR A 402 -12.40 5.30 10.70
CA TYR A 402 -12.66 5.31 9.27
C TYR A 402 -11.39 4.95 8.48
N SER A 403 -11.57 4.39 7.28
CA SER A 403 -10.53 4.14 6.26
C SER A 403 -10.18 5.44 5.50
N GLY A 404 -9.05 5.48 4.79
CA GLY A 404 -8.67 6.67 4.01
C GLY A 404 -7.16 6.80 3.80
N ALA A 405 -6.62 8.01 3.92
CA ALA A 405 -5.17 8.24 3.85
C ALA A 405 -4.43 7.48 4.97
N VAL A 406 -3.40 6.73 4.60
CA VAL A 406 -2.51 6.03 5.55
C VAL A 406 -1.06 6.07 5.10
N ALA A 407 -0.15 6.11 6.06
CA ALA A 407 1.29 6.09 5.84
C ALA A 407 1.89 4.83 6.46
N ARG A 408 2.13 3.81 5.65
CA ARG A 408 2.92 2.64 6.06
C ARG A 408 4.38 2.86 5.69
N MET A 409 5.29 2.45 6.56
CA MET A 409 6.73 2.44 6.30
C MET A 409 7.29 1.06 6.57
N ASP A 410 8.07 0.53 5.62
CA ASP A 410 8.77 -0.74 5.75
C ASP A 410 10.29 -0.54 5.71
N ALA A 411 11.01 -1.27 6.56
CA ALA A 411 12.47 -1.30 6.59
C ALA A 411 12.99 -2.73 6.65
N PHE A 412 14.01 -3.02 5.86
CA PHE A 412 14.78 -4.26 5.94
C PHE A 412 16.20 -3.97 6.40
N PHE A 413 16.66 -4.68 7.41
CA PHE A 413 18.01 -4.55 7.92
C PHE A 413 18.63 -5.92 8.16
N SER A 414 19.88 -6.10 7.74
CA SER A 414 20.67 -7.30 8.05
C SER A 414 21.69 -6.92 9.14
N PRO A 415 21.52 -7.38 10.39
CA PRO A 415 22.50 -7.15 11.43
C PRO A 415 23.80 -7.86 11.09
N LYS A 416 24.92 -7.17 11.34
CA LYS A 416 26.24 -7.81 11.32
C LYS A 416 26.38 -8.64 12.59
N LEU A 417 26.22 -9.95 12.48
CA LEU A 417 26.45 -10.87 13.59
C LEU A 417 27.91 -11.33 13.59
N LEU A 418 28.48 -11.54 14.77
CA LEU A 418 29.85 -12.01 14.94
C LEU A 418 30.00 -13.44 14.43
N PHE A 419 28.98 -14.28 14.58
CA PHE A 419 29.01 -15.66 14.06
C PHE A 419 28.92 -15.75 12.53
N THR A 420 28.28 -14.80 11.86
CA THR A 420 28.05 -14.86 10.41
C THR A 420 29.09 -14.11 9.59
N ASN A 421 29.91 -13.25 10.21
CA ASN A 421 30.74 -12.27 9.51
C ASN A 421 32.25 -12.58 9.57
N ARG A 422 32.64 -13.83 9.27
CA ARG A 422 33.99 -14.16 8.77
C ARG A 422 33.95 -14.28 7.25
N SER A 423 33.83 -13.16 6.55
CA SER A 423 34.15 -13.05 5.11
C SER A 423 35.48 -12.31 4.99
N GLY A 424 36.58 -12.84 4.44
CA GLY A 424 36.66 -13.74 3.29
C GLY A 424 37.73 -14.84 3.36
N GLU A 425 38.01 -15.41 4.54
CA GLU A 425 38.60 -16.75 4.61
C GLU A 425 37.51 -17.76 4.95
N LYS A 426 37.25 -18.68 4.02
CA LYS A 426 36.40 -19.87 4.20
C LYS A 426 37.00 -20.80 5.27
N ARG A 427 37.00 -20.40 6.53
CA ARG A 427 37.26 -21.32 7.64
C ARG A 427 35.92 -21.64 8.27
N GLN A 428 35.33 -22.75 7.85
CA GLN A 428 34.09 -23.25 8.43
C GLN A 428 34.39 -23.66 9.87
N PHE A 429 33.46 -23.43 10.79
CA PHE A 429 33.69 -23.84 12.18
C PHE A 429 33.73 -25.38 12.27
N SER A 430 33.06 -26.07 11.34
CA SER A 430 33.25 -27.50 11.08
C SER A 430 34.69 -27.93 10.86
N ASP A 431 35.52 -27.10 10.21
CA ASP A 431 36.90 -27.45 9.83
C ASP A 431 37.82 -27.44 11.06
N ALA A 432 37.48 -26.66 12.09
CA ALA A 432 38.18 -26.67 13.38
C ALA A 432 37.86 -27.93 14.22
N VAL A 433 36.74 -28.61 13.93
CA VAL A 433 36.25 -29.81 14.66
C VAL A 433 36.57 -31.11 13.90
N GLU A 434 36.96 -31.02 12.63
CA GLU A 434 37.26 -32.14 11.74
C GLU A 434 38.48 -32.98 12.19
N GLY A 435 39.36 -32.41 13.03
CA GLY A 435 40.50 -33.12 13.63
C GLY A 435 40.17 -34.08 14.78
N TYR A 436 38.93 -34.09 15.29
CA TYR A 436 38.53 -34.94 16.42
C TYR A 436 37.98 -36.30 15.95
N LYS A 437 38.69 -37.40 16.24
CA LYS A 437 38.24 -38.77 15.96
C LYS A 437 36.93 -39.06 16.71
N GLY A 438 35.84 -39.27 15.96
CA GLY A 438 34.52 -39.67 16.47
C GLY A 438 33.37 -38.70 16.19
N SER A 439 33.60 -37.56 15.53
CA SER A 439 32.64 -36.45 15.43
C SER A 439 31.79 -36.38 14.15
N GLY A 440 31.90 -37.34 13.21
CA GLY A 440 31.35 -37.21 11.85
C GLY A 440 29.85 -36.85 11.75
N ARG A 441 29.00 -37.39 12.64
CA ARG A 441 27.56 -37.04 12.69
C ARG A 441 27.31 -35.62 13.24
N TYR A 442 28.13 -35.17 14.17
CA TYR A 442 28.04 -33.84 14.79
C TYR A 442 28.60 -32.76 13.87
N VAL A 443 29.72 -33.03 13.19
CA VAL A 443 30.32 -32.16 12.16
C VAL A 443 29.35 -31.95 11.00
N ASN A 444 28.65 -33.00 10.55
CA ASN A 444 27.63 -32.85 9.51
C ASN A 444 26.44 -31.99 9.96
N ARG A 445 25.95 -32.14 11.20
CA ARG A 445 24.89 -31.28 11.74
C ARG A 445 25.34 -29.82 11.87
N LEU A 446 26.58 -29.59 12.29
CA LEU A 446 27.18 -28.26 12.36
C LEU A 446 27.33 -27.66 10.96
N ARG A 447 27.82 -28.41 9.96
CA ARG A 447 27.88 -27.96 8.56
C ARG A 447 26.50 -27.61 8.03
N THR A 448 25.49 -28.42 8.31
CA THR A 448 24.11 -28.12 7.92
C THR A 448 23.59 -26.85 8.60
N ALA A 449 23.76 -26.72 9.92
CA ALA A 449 23.34 -25.52 10.66
C ALA A 449 24.10 -24.26 10.20
N GLU A 450 25.41 -24.35 9.99
CA GLU A 450 26.25 -23.28 9.44
C GLU A 450 25.80 -22.91 8.02
N SER A 451 25.52 -23.89 7.16
CA SER A 451 25.02 -23.64 5.81
C SER A 451 23.66 -22.94 5.82
N ILE A 452 22.78 -23.28 6.76
CA ILE A 452 21.47 -22.64 6.93
C ILE A 452 21.64 -21.18 7.41
N LEU A 453 22.52 -20.95 8.39
CA LEU A 453 22.81 -19.62 8.91
C LEU A 453 23.54 -18.72 7.89
N GLN A 454 24.40 -19.29 7.05
CA GLN A 454 25.09 -18.58 5.97
C GLN A 454 24.18 -18.32 4.76
N ALA A 455 23.24 -19.23 4.47
CA ALA A 455 22.33 -19.10 3.33
C ALA A 455 21.20 -18.09 3.55
N SER A 456 20.90 -17.71 4.80
CA SER A 456 19.91 -16.68 5.11
C SER A 456 20.31 -15.93 6.38
N PRO A 457 21.15 -14.88 6.27
CA PRO A 457 21.39 -14.01 7.42
C PRO A 457 20.04 -13.47 7.91
N PRO A 458 19.81 -13.39 9.23
CA PRO A 458 18.51 -12.98 9.76
C PRO A 458 18.21 -11.55 9.32
N THR A 459 17.32 -11.38 8.35
CA THR A 459 16.81 -10.06 7.98
C THR A 459 15.76 -9.64 9.00
N ILE A 460 15.97 -8.49 9.62
CA ILE A 460 14.97 -7.85 10.46
C ILE A 460 14.08 -7.04 9.54
N HIS A 461 12.80 -7.38 9.52
CA HIS A 461 11.74 -6.57 8.94
C HIS A 461 11.09 -5.76 10.06
N ALA A 462 11.14 -4.44 9.95
CA ALA A 462 10.40 -3.52 10.80
C ALA A 462 9.39 -2.78 9.95
N TYR A 463 8.20 -2.56 10.50
CA TYR A 463 7.17 -1.81 9.81
C TYR A 463 6.31 -1.05 10.82
N ALA A 464 5.75 0.06 10.35
CA ALA A 464 4.84 0.89 11.12
C ALA A 464 3.77 1.48 10.21
N LEU A 465 2.66 1.87 10.81
CA LEU A 465 1.54 2.49 10.13
C LEU A 465 1.04 3.67 10.96
N ALA A 466 0.86 4.81 10.32
CA ALA A 466 0.27 5.99 10.92
C ALA A 466 -0.84 6.56 10.03
N LYS A 467 -1.73 7.34 10.64
CA LYS A 467 -2.90 7.92 9.96
C LYS A 467 -3.22 9.33 10.46
N PRO A 468 -3.68 10.24 9.57
CA PRO A 468 -4.32 11.49 9.97
C PRO A 468 -5.74 11.31 10.52
N PHE A 469 -6.01 11.95 11.65
CA PHE A 469 -7.31 12.00 12.32
C PHE A 469 -7.89 13.40 12.27
N GLY A 470 -9.19 13.47 11.99
CA GLY A 470 -9.98 14.69 11.98
C GLY A 470 -11.39 14.44 12.47
N LYS A 471 -12.13 15.51 12.73
CA LYS A 471 -13.51 15.43 13.21
C LYS A 471 -14.36 16.59 12.69
N LEU A 472 -15.59 16.27 12.32
CA LEU A 472 -16.66 17.24 12.08
C LEU A 472 -17.56 17.30 13.31
N GLN A 473 -18.08 18.49 13.62
CA GLN A 473 -19.07 18.66 14.69
C GLN A 473 -20.43 18.91 14.05
N ILE A 474 -21.33 17.92 14.13
CA ILE A 474 -22.69 17.96 13.60
C ILE A 474 -23.65 17.75 14.78
N ASP A 475 -24.54 18.70 15.05
CA ASP A 475 -25.51 18.64 16.17
C ASP A 475 -24.89 18.27 17.53
N LYS A 476 -23.73 18.88 17.83
CA LYS A 476 -22.91 18.61 19.03
C LYS A 476 -22.36 17.18 19.14
N LYS A 477 -22.45 16.38 18.07
CA LYS A 477 -21.82 15.06 17.95
C LYS A 477 -20.62 15.14 17.01
N PHE A 478 -19.62 14.31 17.28
CA PHE A 478 -18.48 14.16 16.38
C PHE A 478 -18.81 13.17 15.27
N ALA A 479 -18.49 13.54 14.04
CA ALA A 479 -18.61 12.70 12.86
C ALA A 479 -17.26 12.61 12.12
N PRO A 480 -16.99 11.52 11.39
CA PRO A 480 -15.84 11.40 10.51
C PRO A 480 -15.76 12.53 9.47
N PRO A 481 -14.55 12.99 9.07
CA PRO A 481 -14.39 14.02 8.04
C PRO A 481 -15.06 13.68 6.71
N HIS A 482 -15.03 12.42 6.30
CA HIS A 482 -15.54 12.01 4.99
C HIS A 482 -17.06 12.13 4.83
N TYR A 483 -17.81 12.35 5.92
CA TYR A 483 -19.27 12.55 5.86
C TYR A 483 -19.65 13.83 5.11
N SER A 484 -18.76 14.83 5.01
CA SER A 484 -19.01 16.01 4.19
C SER A 484 -18.92 15.74 2.68
N SER A 485 -18.40 14.56 2.27
CA SER A 485 -18.02 14.20 0.89
C SER A 485 -16.93 15.09 0.27
N MET A 486 -17.03 16.41 0.43
CA MET A 486 -15.99 17.39 0.12
C MET A 486 -14.92 17.41 1.20
N VAL A 487 -13.66 17.59 0.78
CA VAL A 487 -12.54 17.72 1.71
C VAL A 487 -12.62 19.05 2.43
N LEU A 488 -12.58 19.02 3.77
CA LEU A 488 -12.58 20.19 4.65
C LEU A 488 -11.31 20.19 5.52
N PRO A 489 -10.83 21.36 5.98
CA PRO A 489 -9.60 21.48 6.78
C PRO A 489 -9.82 21.12 8.25
N VAL A 490 -10.18 19.87 8.50
CA VAL A 490 -10.66 19.40 9.82
C VAL A 490 -9.76 18.32 10.45
N PHE A 491 -8.58 18.09 9.89
CA PHE A 491 -7.63 17.11 10.41
C PHE A 491 -6.68 17.73 11.45
N SER A 492 -6.80 17.30 12.70
CA SER A 492 -6.09 17.89 13.84
C SER A 492 -4.88 17.08 14.29
N GLU A 493 -4.92 15.75 14.18
CA GLU A 493 -3.96 14.86 14.82
C GLU A 493 -3.42 13.79 13.86
N THR A 494 -2.30 13.18 14.23
CA THR A 494 -1.80 11.95 13.61
C THR A 494 -1.40 10.97 14.69
N ALA A 495 -1.64 9.68 14.46
CA ALA A 495 -1.24 8.65 15.40
C ALA A 495 -0.80 7.37 14.68
N LEU A 496 0.06 6.61 15.36
CA LEU A 496 0.35 5.22 14.99
C LEU A 496 -0.89 4.37 15.23
N ILE A 497 -1.15 3.47 14.31
CA ILE A 497 -2.22 2.48 14.42
C ILE A 497 -1.64 1.07 14.18
N PRO A 498 -2.19 0.04 14.83
CA PRO A 498 -1.81 -1.33 14.52
C PRO A 498 -2.00 -1.62 13.03
N VAL A 499 -0.96 -2.15 12.37
CA VAL A 499 -0.98 -2.49 10.93
C VAL A 499 -2.04 -3.54 10.59
N ALA A 500 -2.49 -4.29 11.59
CA ALA A 500 -3.56 -5.26 11.42
C ALA A 500 -4.95 -4.59 11.25
N LEU A 501 -5.13 -3.32 11.65
CA LEU A 501 -6.37 -2.57 11.46
C LEU A 501 -6.59 -2.19 9.99
N GLU A 502 -5.54 -1.67 9.36
CA GLU A 502 -5.56 -1.17 8.00
C GLU A 502 -4.25 -1.58 7.35
N ASN A 503 -4.27 -2.42 6.33
CA ASN A 503 -3.03 -2.83 5.67
C ASN A 503 -3.06 -2.35 4.21
N PRO A 504 -2.44 -1.21 3.89
CA PRO A 504 -2.35 -0.73 2.51
C PRO A 504 -1.46 -1.61 1.62
N GLY A 505 -0.92 -2.71 2.15
CA GLY A 505 0.09 -3.52 1.49
C GLY A 505 1.49 -2.92 1.62
N MET A 506 2.50 -3.76 1.42
CA MET A 506 3.87 -3.28 1.23
C MET A 506 3.98 -2.67 -0.18
N ASN A 507 4.81 -1.64 -0.33
CA ASN A 507 5.10 -1.09 -1.64
C ASN A 507 5.61 -2.18 -2.61
N PRO A 508 5.06 -2.30 -3.83
CA PRO A 508 5.51 -3.31 -4.80
C PRO A 508 7.01 -3.26 -5.10
N LEU A 509 7.63 -2.08 -5.03
CA LEU A 509 9.06 -1.87 -5.28
C LEU A 509 9.96 -2.28 -4.11
N ALA A 510 9.39 -2.58 -2.94
CA ALA A 510 10.16 -3.12 -1.82
C ALA A 510 10.81 -4.47 -2.19
N ASP A 511 10.19 -5.22 -3.11
CA ASP A 511 10.73 -6.42 -3.73
C ASP A 511 10.70 -6.28 -5.26
N ILE A 512 11.71 -5.59 -5.78
CA ILE A 512 11.80 -5.33 -7.23
C ILE A 512 11.90 -6.60 -8.08
N ASN A 513 12.45 -7.69 -7.54
CA ASN A 513 12.52 -8.96 -8.25
C ASN A 513 11.12 -9.55 -8.42
N TRP A 514 10.27 -9.46 -7.40
CA TRP A 514 8.86 -9.84 -7.50
C TRP A 514 8.12 -8.97 -8.53
N TYR A 515 8.33 -7.66 -8.50
CA TYR A 515 7.72 -6.74 -9.46
C TYR A 515 8.09 -7.09 -10.91
N LEU A 516 9.39 -7.31 -11.19
CA LEU A 516 9.86 -7.72 -12.52
C LEU A 516 9.42 -9.13 -12.92
N PHE A 517 9.23 -10.04 -11.96
CA PHE A 517 8.70 -11.38 -12.22
C PHE A 517 7.27 -11.29 -12.77
N LEU A 518 6.43 -10.44 -12.16
CA LEU A 518 5.06 -10.22 -12.62
C LEU A 518 5.02 -9.56 -14.01
N LEU A 519 5.92 -8.62 -14.29
CA LEU A 519 5.95 -7.92 -15.58
C LEU A 519 6.54 -8.75 -16.73
N ASN A 520 7.62 -9.51 -16.47
CA ASN A 520 8.38 -10.17 -17.54
C ASN A 520 8.07 -11.67 -17.64
N TYR A 521 8.09 -12.36 -16.50
CA TYR A 521 7.99 -13.81 -16.49
C TYR A 521 6.53 -14.27 -16.66
N MET A 522 5.57 -13.64 -15.98
CA MET A 522 4.16 -14.07 -16.06
C MET A 522 3.56 -13.96 -17.47
N PRO A 523 3.82 -12.90 -18.26
CA PRO A 523 3.36 -12.85 -19.65
C PRO A 523 4.07 -13.85 -20.55
N ALA A 524 5.38 -14.09 -20.32
CA ALA A 524 6.10 -15.13 -21.03
C ALA A 524 5.53 -16.53 -20.73
N LEU A 525 5.14 -16.80 -19.48
CA LEU A 525 4.41 -18.00 -19.09
C LEU A 525 3.03 -18.07 -19.78
N GLY A 526 2.33 -16.94 -19.89
CA GLY A 526 1.07 -16.83 -20.63
C GLY A 526 1.18 -17.25 -22.09
N ASN A 527 2.31 -16.99 -22.76
CA ASN A 527 2.56 -17.42 -24.13
C ASN A 527 3.12 -18.85 -24.24
N ALA A 528 3.77 -19.35 -23.19
CA ALA A 528 4.38 -20.67 -23.15
C ALA A 528 3.33 -21.79 -23.07
N ASN A 529 3.59 -22.91 -23.74
CA ASN A 529 2.74 -24.12 -23.65
C ASN A 529 3.20 -25.07 -22.52
N THR A 530 4.46 -24.96 -22.11
CA THR A 530 5.06 -25.75 -21.02
C THR A 530 5.99 -24.85 -20.21
N LEU A 531 6.19 -25.15 -18.92
CA LEU A 531 7.14 -24.41 -18.08
C LEU A 531 8.57 -24.44 -18.65
N ASP A 532 8.96 -25.51 -19.33
CA ASP A 532 10.28 -25.66 -19.93
C ASP A 532 10.49 -24.80 -21.18
N SER A 533 9.41 -24.37 -21.85
CA SER A 533 9.47 -23.51 -23.04
C SER A 533 9.74 -22.03 -22.75
N ILE A 534 9.84 -21.65 -21.48
CA ILE A 534 10.15 -20.27 -21.07
C ILE A 534 11.61 -19.95 -21.41
N PRO A 535 11.94 -18.74 -21.88
CA PRO A 535 13.33 -18.34 -22.17
C PRO A 535 14.33 -18.61 -21.02
N GLN A 536 15.51 -19.15 -21.34
CA GLN A 536 16.50 -19.60 -20.34
C GLN A 536 17.07 -18.47 -19.48
N ASP A 537 17.14 -17.26 -20.00
CA ASP A 537 17.48 -16.04 -19.27
C ASP A 537 16.45 -15.75 -18.18
N LEU A 538 15.14 -15.78 -18.51
CA LEU A 538 14.05 -15.59 -17.53
C LEU A 538 14.01 -16.73 -16.50
N GLN A 539 14.22 -17.98 -16.93
CA GLN A 539 14.33 -19.11 -16.00
C GLN A 539 15.50 -18.94 -15.02
N ARG A 540 16.66 -18.43 -15.49
CA ARG A 540 17.83 -18.18 -14.63
C ARG A 540 17.59 -17.02 -13.67
N GLN A 541 17.02 -15.92 -14.16
CA GLN A 541 16.73 -14.74 -13.35
C GLN A 541 15.70 -15.04 -12.25
N PHE A 542 14.62 -15.74 -12.61
CA PHE A 542 13.51 -16.06 -11.71
C PHE A 542 13.51 -17.53 -11.26
N ARG A 543 14.70 -18.14 -11.14
CA ARG A 543 14.88 -19.56 -10.81
C ARG A 543 14.06 -20.02 -9.61
N HIS A 544 13.99 -19.18 -8.57
CA HIS A 544 13.24 -19.48 -7.35
C HIS A 544 11.75 -19.69 -7.63
N TYR A 545 11.10 -18.75 -8.33
CA TYR A 545 9.69 -18.85 -8.66
C TYR A 545 9.42 -19.93 -9.70
N HIS A 546 10.31 -20.07 -10.70
CA HIS A 546 10.23 -21.13 -11.70
C HIS A 546 10.24 -22.53 -11.07
N SER A 547 11.11 -22.78 -10.07
CA SER A 547 11.15 -24.10 -9.41
C SER A 547 9.90 -24.38 -8.58
N LEU A 548 9.31 -23.36 -7.97
CA LEU A 548 8.04 -23.50 -7.24
C LEU A 548 6.87 -23.78 -8.20
N LEU A 549 6.83 -23.15 -9.37
CA LEU A 549 5.83 -23.47 -10.39
C LEU A 549 5.98 -24.91 -10.89
N LYS A 550 7.22 -25.38 -11.11
CA LYS A 550 7.48 -26.79 -11.45
C LYS A 550 7.01 -27.75 -10.36
N LYS A 551 7.19 -27.39 -9.09
CA LYS A 551 6.69 -28.17 -7.95
C LYS A 551 5.15 -28.26 -7.98
N VAL A 552 4.47 -27.16 -8.31
CA VAL A 552 3.00 -27.15 -8.47
C VAL A 552 2.55 -27.94 -9.69
N ASP A 553 3.33 -27.91 -10.78
CA ASP A 553 3.06 -28.64 -12.03
C ASP A 553 3.28 -30.16 -11.91
N ASP A 554 3.99 -30.63 -10.88
CA ASP A 554 4.19 -32.05 -10.57
C ASP A 554 2.90 -32.73 -10.06
N PRO A 555 2.32 -33.69 -10.81
CA PRO A 555 1.14 -34.44 -10.38
C PRO A 555 1.35 -35.21 -9.07
N ALA A 556 2.56 -35.73 -8.82
CA ALA A 556 2.85 -36.53 -7.64
C ALA A 556 2.81 -35.66 -6.37
N TRP A 557 3.38 -34.45 -6.44
CA TRP A 557 3.31 -33.51 -5.33
C TRP A 557 1.88 -33.04 -5.06
N ARG A 558 1.08 -32.77 -6.11
CA ARG A 558 -0.33 -32.41 -5.94
C ARG A 558 -1.13 -33.54 -5.29
N GLN A 559 -0.94 -34.78 -5.75
CA GLN A 559 -1.61 -35.94 -5.17
C GLN A 559 -1.24 -36.12 -3.70
N PHE A 560 0.04 -35.94 -3.35
CA PHE A 560 0.49 -35.97 -1.95
C PHE A 560 -0.23 -34.92 -1.09
N GLY A 561 -0.42 -33.70 -1.59
CA GLY A 561 -1.19 -32.66 -0.90
C GLY A 561 -2.67 -33.02 -0.72
N ILE A 562 -3.30 -33.61 -1.73
CA ILE A 562 -4.69 -34.11 -1.65
C ILE A 562 -4.79 -35.24 -0.62
N ASP A 563 -3.88 -36.21 -0.64
CA ASP A 563 -3.86 -37.32 0.31
C ASP A 563 -3.65 -36.82 1.76
N TRP A 564 -2.83 -35.77 1.93
CA TRP A 564 -2.66 -35.12 3.22
C TRP A 564 -3.96 -34.45 3.72
N LEU A 565 -4.68 -33.75 2.84
CA LEU A 565 -5.95 -33.10 3.14
C LEU A 565 -7.06 -34.10 3.49
N GLU A 566 -7.07 -35.25 2.81
CA GLU A 566 -8.05 -36.31 3.02
C GLU A 566 -7.68 -37.25 4.17
N ARG A 567 -6.51 -37.06 4.80
CA ARG A 567 -6.07 -37.87 5.95
C ARG A 567 -7.08 -37.76 7.09
N PRO A 568 -7.60 -38.89 7.60
CA PRO A 568 -8.53 -38.91 8.72
C PRO A 568 -7.83 -38.50 10.01
N LEU A 569 -8.50 -37.67 10.80
CA LEU A 569 -8.07 -37.18 12.11
C LEU A 569 -8.83 -37.84 13.27
N GLY A 570 -9.97 -38.47 12.98
CA GLY A 570 -10.78 -39.17 13.97
C GLY A 570 -11.81 -40.08 13.29
N TYR A 571 -12.16 -41.15 13.98
CA TYR A 571 -13.15 -42.13 13.57
C TYR A 571 -14.26 -42.20 14.63
N ASP A 572 -15.48 -42.53 14.22
CA ASP A 572 -16.57 -42.86 15.14
C ASP A 572 -16.42 -44.28 15.67
N GLU A 573 -17.31 -44.64 16.59
CA GLU A 573 -17.36 -45.97 17.21
C GLU A 573 -17.62 -47.09 16.17
N ASP A 574 -18.18 -46.75 15.01
CA ASP A 574 -18.45 -47.64 13.89
C ASP A 574 -17.29 -47.68 12.86
N GLY A 575 -16.22 -46.91 13.08
CA GLY A 575 -15.04 -46.86 12.22
C GLY A 575 -15.16 -45.94 10.98
N ASN A 576 -16.21 -45.12 10.88
CA ASN A 576 -16.33 -44.11 9.84
C ASN A 576 -15.50 -42.86 10.19
N VAL A 577 -14.95 -42.21 9.17
CA VAL A 577 -14.17 -40.97 9.34
C VAL A 577 -15.10 -39.80 9.71
N ILE A 578 -14.96 -39.26 10.92
CA ILE A 578 -15.75 -38.09 11.37
C ILE A 578 -15.09 -36.78 10.90
N LEU A 579 -13.75 -36.72 10.89
CA LEU A 579 -12.99 -35.51 10.62
C LEU A 579 -11.78 -35.81 9.73
N ARG A 580 -11.56 -34.98 8.72
CA ARG A 580 -10.37 -35.00 7.86
C ARG A 580 -9.53 -33.75 8.10
N GLN A 581 -8.26 -33.79 7.69
CA GLN A 581 -7.37 -32.63 7.81
C GLN A 581 -7.92 -31.36 7.15
N LYS A 582 -8.59 -31.50 6.00
CA LYS A 582 -9.22 -30.38 5.29
C LYS A 582 -10.26 -29.62 6.13
N ASP A 583 -10.89 -30.29 7.10
CA ASP A 583 -11.89 -29.70 8.00
C ASP A 583 -11.22 -28.83 9.07
N ARG A 584 -9.99 -29.19 9.48
CA ARG A 584 -9.15 -28.36 10.37
C ARG A 584 -8.49 -27.18 9.68
N CYS A 585 -8.39 -27.16 8.35
CA CYS A 585 -7.87 -25.98 7.64
C CYS A 585 -8.73 -24.72 7.86
N ASN A 586 -10.01 -24.90 8.24
CA ASN A 586 -10.88 -23.79 8.65
C ASN A 586 -10.76 -23.45 10.15
N TYR A 587 -10.03 -24.27 10.92
CA TYR A 587 -9.85 -24.20 12.38
C TYR A 587 -8.36 -24.15 12.73
N TRP A 588 -7.70 -23.01 12.57
CA TRP A 588 -6.41 -22.80 13.23
C TRP A 588 -6.65 -22.32 14.67
N PRO A 589 -6.17 -23.04 15.70
CA PRO A 589 -6.38 -22.66 17.10
C PRO A 589 -5.46 -21.50 17.48
N SER A 590 -6.03 -20.33 17.78
CA SER A 590 -5.43 -19.45 18.78
C SER A 590 -5.62 -20.11 20.15
N GLY A 591 -4.58 -20.11 20.97
CA GLY A 591 -4.52 -20.87 22.22
C GLY A 591 -5.77 -20.80 23.11
N ASN A 592 -6.09 -21.97 23.67
CA ASN A 592 -6.95 -22.29 24.79
C ASN A 592 -8.28 -21.55 25.00
N ASN A 593 -9.30 -22.40 25.12
CA ASN A 593 -10.64 -22.22 25.68
C ASN A 593 -11.70 -21.71 24.71
N GLY A 594 -12.42 -22.73 24.21
CA GLY A 594 -13.82 -22.76 23.80
C GLY A 594 -14.53 -21.42 23.61
N ASP A 595 -14.67 -21.02 22.36
CA ASP A 595 -16.00 -20.74 21.82
C ASP A 595 -15.99 -20.81 20.29
N CYS A 596 -17.02 -21.44 19.74
CA CYS A 596 -17.19 -21.64 18.30
C CYS A 596 -17.47 -20.30 17.61
N GLY A 597 -16.43 -19.70 17.02
CA GLY A 597 -16.55 -18.51 16.19
C GLY A 597 -15.88 -18.71 14.84
N ILE A 598 -16.69 -18.81 13.78
CA ILE A 598 -16.26 -18.82 12.38
C ILE A 598 -15.44 -17.55 12.14
N ARG A 599 -14.11 -17.66 12.04
CA ARG A 599 -13.29 -16.64 11.40
C ARG A 599 -13.29 -16.95 9.91
N THR A 600 -14.10 -16.22 9.17
CA THR A 600 -13.86 -16.01 7.75
C THR A 600 -12.40 -15.62 7.57
N MET A 601 -11.75 -16.28 6.62
CA MET A 601 -10.48 -15.87 6.01
C MET A 601 -10.40 -14.35 5.91
N PRO A 602 -9.19 -13.73 5.95
CA PRO A 602 -9.05 -12.38 5.42
C PRO A 602 -9.66 -12.43 4.03
N ALA A 603 -10.82 -11.77 3.87
CA ALA A 603 -11.49 -11.68 2.61
C ALA A 603 -10.44 -11.23 1.62
N ALA A 604 -10.33 -11.99 0.54
CA ALA A 604 -9.63 -11.59 -0.65
C ALA A 604 -10.14 -10.21 -1.06
N LYS A 605 -9.47 -9.15 -0.60
CA LYS A 605 -9.47 -7.81 -1.15
C LYS A 605 -8.05 -7.55 -1.63
N PHE A 606 -7.80 -8.03 -2.84
CA PHE A 606 -7.24 -7.23 -3.90
C PHE A 606 -8.24 -7.33 -5.05
#